data_AF-A0AAD8AQQ1-F1
#
_entry.id   AF-A0AAD8AQQ1-F1
#
_cell.length_a   1.000
_cell.length_b   1.000
_cell.length_c   1.000
_cell.angle_alpha   90.00
_cell.angle_beta   90.00
_cell.angle_gamma   90.00
#
_symmetry.space_group_name_H-M   'P 1'
#
loop_
_entity.id
_entity.type
_entity.pdbx_description
1 polymer ?
#
loop_
_entity_poly.entity_id
_entity_poly.type
_entity_poly.pdbx_seq_one_letter_code
_entity_poly.pdbx_strand_id
1 'polypeptide(L)'
;IPEDLQKEITKESPEDCLPLPIKPDKTLFNIWEETRTQTEIKWNKPENSDCFTSVFYEIQIRVGDNDWLDLAENRHPNYRVYYAEGVTIFGKTKIKQEAITHLVQLRIRPVGVITRNNKEVKMHGHWCENILFSIEAKNQINHIQNGTV
;
A
#
# COMPACT_ATOMS: atom_id res chain seq x y z
N ILE A 1 -41.78 21.89 -27.93
CA ILE A 1 -40.46 21.22 -27.87
C ILE A 1 -40.74 19.77 -28.23
N PRO A 2 -40.20 19.23 -29.33
CA PRO A 2 -40.45 17.84 -29.71
C PRO A 2 -39.96 16.90 -28.62
N GLU A 3 -40.70 15.82 -28.41
CA GLU A 3 -40.52 14.81 -27.36
C GLU A 3 -39.25 13.95 -27.53
N ASP A 4 -38.50 14.19 -28.61
CA ASP A 4 -37.29 13.44 -28.98
C ASP A 4 -36.01 13.91 -28.26
N LEU A 5 -36.14 14.83 -27.28
CA LEU A 5 -35.01 15.42 -26.54
C LEU A 5 -34.95 15.00 -25.07
N GLN A 6 -35.58 13.90 -24.69
CA GLN A 6 -35.49 13.36 -23.33
C GLN A 6 -35.24 11.85 -23.34
N LYS A 7 -33.96 11.49 -23.53
CA LYS A 7 -33.24 10.40 -22.84
C LYS A 7 -31.96 10.09 -23.60
N GLU A 8 -31.03 11.03 -23.58
CA GLU A 8 -29.64 10.64 -23.51
C GLU A 8 -29.43 10.13 -22.07
N ILE A 9 -29.88 8.89 -21.82
CA ILE A 9 -29.40 8.12 -20.67
C ILE A 9 -27.94 7.86 -21.04
N THR A 10 -27.08 8.79 -20.61
CA THR A 10 -25.65 8.57 -20.54
C THR A 10 -25.50 7.24 -19.82
N LYS A 11 -25.09 6.21 -20.55
CA LYS A 11 -24.71 4.94 -19.96
C LYS A 11 -23.55 5.28 -19.04
N GLU A 12 -23.83 5.45 -17.75
CA GLU A 12 -22.81 5.57 -16.72
C GLU A 12 -21.83 4.42 -16.97
N SER A 13 -20.62 4.79 -17.33
CA SER A 13 -19.57 3.82 -17.59
C SER A 13 -19.36 3.04 -16.29
N PRO A 14 -19.05 1.73 -16.33
CA PRO A 14 -18.68 0.98 -15.12
C PRO A 14 -17.56 1.66 -14.31
N GLU A 15 -16.77 2.53 -14.95
CA GLU A 15 -15.71 3.36 -14.38
C GLU A 15 -16.24 4.48 -13.47
N ASP A 16 -17.46 4.98 -13.70
CA ASP A 16 -18.11 6.00 -12.87
C ASP A 16 -18.45 5.48 -11.45
N CYS A 17 -18.39 4.16 -11.26
CA CYS A 17 -18.61 3.48 -9.99
C CYS A 17 -17.32 2.98 -9.31
N LEU A 18 -16.13 3.33 -9.81
CA LEU A 18 -14.87 2.90 -9.20
C LEU A 18 -14.40 3.88 -8.12
N PRO A 19 -13.83 3.40 -7.00
CA PRO A 19 -13.20 4.29 -6.04
C PRO A 19 -12.04 5.03 -6.70
N LEU A 20 -12.00 6.35 -6.54
CA LEU A 20 -10.93 7.18 -7.05
C LEU A 20 -9.58 6.80 -6.39
N PRO A 21 -8.45 7.00 -7.10
CA PRO A 21 -7.14 6.68 -6.57
C PRO A 21 -6.87 7.39 -5.24
N ILE A 22 -6.14 6.71 -4.35
CA ILE A 22 -5.62 7.32 -3.12
C ILE A 22 -4.22 7.89 -3.35
N LYS A 23 -3.77 8.77 -2.45
CA LYS A 23 -2.41 9.31 -2.42
C LYS A 23 -1.73 8.98 -1.09
N PRO A 24 -0.66 8.18 -1.08
CA PRO A 24 0.18 8.03 0.10
C PRO A 24 0.78 9.38 0.51
N ASP A 25 0.85 9.64 1.82
CA ASP A 25 1.48 10.86 2.35
C ASP A 25 2.99 10.89 2.03
N LYS A 26 3.60 9.72 1.87
CA LYS A 26 5.01 9.54 1.54
C LYS A 26 5.20 8.26 0.72
N THR A 27 6.10 8.32 -0.26
CA THR A 27 6.39 7.22 -1.20
C THR A 27 7.81 6.67 -1.09
N LEU A 28 8.64 7.19 -0.19
CA LEU A 28 10.00 6.69 0.04
C LEU A 28 10.33 6.57 1.53
N PHE A 29 10.80 5.40 1.92
CA PHE A 29 11.20 5.08 3.28
C PHE A 29 12.58 4.40 3.27
N ASN A 30 13.46 4.87 4.15
CA ASN A 30 14.74 4.22 4.41
C ASN A 30 14.64 3.55 5.78
N ILE A 31 14.87 2.23 5.84
CA ILE A 31 14.82 1.42 7.05
C ILE A 31 16.23 0.88 7.32
N TRP A 32 16.85 1.36 8.40
CA TRP A 32 18.18 1.00 8.90
C TRP A 32 18.10 0.60 10.38
N GLU A 33 19.17 0.06 10.95
CA GLU A 33 19.16 -0.53 12.31
C GLU A 33 18.68 0.43 13.42
N GLU A 34 19.02 1.72 13.31
CA GLU A 34 18.58 2.79 14.21
C GLU A 34 17.19 3.39 13.86
N THR A 35 16.53 2.93 12.80
CA THR A 35 15.18 3.44 12.50
C THR A 35 14.21 3.02 13.60
N ARG A 36 13.24 3.92 13.86
CA ARG A 36 12.15 3.70 14.81
C ARG A 36 11.61 2.27 14.65
N THR A 37 11.30 1.62 15.77
CA THR A 37 10.72 0.26 15.81
C THR A 37 9.44 0.12 14.98
N GLN A 38 8.85 1.24 14.55
CA GLN A 38 7.67 1.31 13.72
C GLN A 38 7.76 2.47 12.72
N THR A 39 7.36 2.18 11.48
CA THR A 39 7.04 3.16 10.45
C THR A 39 5.57 3.04 10.09
N GLU A 40 4.84 4.15 10.05
CA GLU A 40 3.44 4.19 9.65
C GLU A 40 3.31 4.82 8.27
N ILE A 41 2.67 4.11 7.35
CA ILE A 41 2.23 4.59 6.04
C ILE A 41 0.81 5.10 6.23
N LYS A 42 0.53 6.30 5.74
CA LYS A 42 -0.80 6.91 5.76
C LYS A 42 -1.17 7.37 4.37
N TRP A 43 -2.47 7.41 4.12
CA TRP A 43 -3.05 7.91 2.89
C TRP A 43 -4.41 8.55 3.17
N ASN A 44 -4.94 9.28 2.19
CA ASN A 44 -6.30 9.79 2.22
C ASN A 44 -7.31 8.74 1.73
N LYS A 45 -8.56 8.84 2.19
CA LYS A 45 -9.67 8.09 1.58
C LYS A 45 -9.88 8.55 0.13
N PRO A 46 -10.45 7.70 -0.75
CA PRO A 46 -10.91 8.14 -2.07
C PRO A 46 -11.87 9.32 -1.94
N GLU A 47 -11.76 10.31 -2.83
CA GLU A 47 -12.61 11.51 -2.79
C GLU A 47 -14.10 11.18 -2.95
N ASN A 48 -14.42 10.11 -3.68
CA ASN A 48 -15.77 9.60 -3.86
C ASN A 48 -16.13 8.47 -2.87
N SER A 49 -15.50 8.40 -1.69
CA SER A 49 -15.76 7.31 -0.72
C SER A 49 -17.22 7.20 -0.29
N ASP A 50 -17.96 8.31 -0.35
CA ASP A 50 -19.36 8.38 0.07
C ASP A 50 -20.32 7.72 -0.95
N CYS A 51 -19.84 7.41 -2.16
CA CYS A 51 -20.58 6.63 -3.15
C CYS A 51 -20.66 5.13 -2.81
N PHE A 52 -19.98 4.69 -1.75
CA PHE A 52 -19.86 3.30 -1.36
C PHE A 52 -20.44 3.06 0.03
N THR A 53 -21.07 1.91 0.24
CA THR A 53 -21.54 1.47 1.57
C THR A 53 -20.36 1.31 2.53
N SER A 54 -19.22 0.84 2.03
CA SER A 54 -17.96 0.85 2.77
C SER A 54 -16.76 0.89 1.83
N VAL A 55 -15.61 1.32 2.35
CA VAL A 55 -14.33 1.27 1.64
C VAL A 55 -13.31 0.57 2.52
N PHE A 56 -12.50 -0.30 1.91
CA PHE A 56 -11.29 -0.86 2.51
C PHE A 56 -10.15 -0.78 1.50
N TYR A 57 -8.95 -1.18 1.91
CA TYR A 57 -7.72 -1.03 1.13
C TYR A 57 -7.03 -2.37 1.02
N GLU A 58 -6.78 -2.80 -0.21
CA GLU A 58 -5.91 -3.94 -0.48
C GLU A 58 -4.48 -3.45 -0.63
N ILE A 59 -3.55 -4.17 -0.01
CA ILE A 59 -2.13 -3.82 0.06
C ILE A 59 -1.33 -4.99 -0.51
N GLN A 60 -0.42 -4.68 -1.43
CA GLN A 60 0.50 -5.65 -2.01
C GLN A 60 1.94 -5.23 -1.81
N ILE A 61 2.82 -6.22 -1.74
CA ILE A 61 4.27 -6.04 -1.60
C ILE A 61 5.01 -6.80 -2.70
N ARG A 62 6.13 -6.26 -3.13
CA ARG A 62 7.10 -6.89 -4.02
C ARG A 62 8.51 -6.65 -3.49
N VAL A 63 9.33 -7.68 -3.47
CA VAL A 63 10.75 -7.61 -3.06
C VAL A 63 11.62 -7.87 -4.29
N GLY A 64 12.46 -6.91 -4.67
CA GLY A 64 13.20 -6.97 -5.93
C GLY A 64 12.26 -7.06 -7.15
N ASP A 65 12.57 -7.95 -8.09
CA ASP A 65 11.82 -8.15 -9.33
C ASP A 65 10.80 -9.31 -9.28
N ASN A 66 10.49 -9.80 -8.07
CA ASN A 66 9.53 -10.90 -7.88
C ASN A 66 8.09 -10.49 -8.19
N ASP A 67 7.16 -11.44 -8.17
CA ASP A 67 5.73 -11.15 -8.29
C ASP A 67 5.19 -10.38 -7.08
N TRP A 68 4.08 -9.67 -7.29
CA TRP A 68 3.34 -9.00 -6.22
C TRP A 68 2.63 -10.02 -5.32
N LEU A 69 2.77 -9.84 -4.00
CA LEU A 69 2.15 -10.66 -2.98
C LEU A 69 1.09 -9.86 -2.21
N ASP A 70 -0.07 -10.46 -1.98
CA ASP A 70 -1.10 -9.89 -1.12
C ASP A 70 -0.63 -9.86 0.33
N LEU A 71 -0.71 -8.67 0.93
CA LEU A 71 -0.17 -8.40 2.26
C LEU A 71 -1.27 -8.30 3.31
N ALA A 72 -2.28 -7.47 3.02
CA ALA A 72 -3.35 -7.14 3.94
C ALA A 72 -4.56 -6.51 3.25
N GLU A 73 -5.71 -6.61 3.92
CA GLU A 73 -6.88 -5.77 3.71
C GLU A 73 -7.10 -4.89 4.96
N ASN A 74 -7.13 -3.57 4.79
CA ASN A 74 -7.29 -2.62 5.90
C ASN A 74 -8.54 -1.76 5.73
N ARG A 75 -9.33 -1.55 6.78
CA ARG A 75 -10.47 -0.60 6.77
C ARG A 75 -10.05 0.85 7.02
N HIS A 76 -8.91 1.04 7.68
CA HIS A 76 -8.38 2.36 7.99
C HIS A 76 -7.28 2.72 6.99
N PRO A 77 -7.11 4.01 6.67
CA PRO A 77 -6.16 4.45 5.67
C PRO A 77 -4.74 4.58 6.28
N ASN A 78 -4.28 3.50 6.91
CA ASN A 78 -2.94 3.38 7.45
C ASN A 78 -2.45 1.93 7.37
N TYR A 79 -1.13 1.77 7.33
CA TYR A 79 -0.44 0.49 7.42
C TYR A 79 0.85 0.65 8.20
N ARG A 80 1.19 -0.33 9.05
CA ARG A 80 2.38 -0.28 9.89
C ARG A 80 3.40 -1.30 9.44
N VAL A 81 4.63 -0.84 9.30
CA VAL A 81 5.82 -1.64 9.10
C VAL A 81 6.59 -1.61 10.41
N TYR A 82 6.99 -2.78 10.90
CA TYR A 82 7.76 -2.88 12.14
C TYR A 82 9.20 -3.24 11.86
N TYR A 83 10.07 -2.84 12.75
CA TYR A 83 11.47 -3.24 12.77
C TYR A 83 11.82 -3.80 14.15
N ALA A 84 12.38 -5.00 14.17
CA ALA A 84 12.87 -5.65 15.37
C ALA A 84 14.06 -6.54 15.04
N GLU A 85 15.17 -6.38 15.76
CA GLU A 85 16.33 -7.29 15.73
C GLU A 85 16.87 -7.58 14.31
N GLY A 86 17.03 -6.55 13.47
CA GLY A 86 17.52 -6.76 12.10
C GLY A 86 16.46 -7.29 11.14
N VAL A 87 15.19 -7.34 11.52
CA VAL A 87 14.09 -7.84 10.70
C VAL A 87 13.06 -6.76 10.46
N THR A 88 12.82 -6.45 9.20
CA THR A 88 11.71 -5.61 8.77
C THR A 88 10.48 -6.47 8.52
N ILE A 89 9.36 -6.13 9.16
CA ILE A 89 8.14 -6.92 9.18
C ILE A 89 7.01 -6.14 8.49
N PHE A 90 6.57 -6.68 7.37
CA PHE A 90 5.41 -6.26 6.62
C PHE A 90 4.30 -7.29 6.86
N GLY A 91 3.55 -7.15 7.95
CA GLY A 91 2.48 -8.09 8.28
C GLY A 91 3.04 -9.51 8.48
N LYS A 92 2.72 -10.43 7.55
CA LYS A 92 3.25 -11.80 7.57
C LYS A 92 4.59 -11.94 6.85
N THR A 93 4.96 -10.98 6.00
CA THR A 93 6.22 -10.98 5.25
C THR A 93 7.34 -10.42 6.10
N LYS A 94 8.43 -11.17 6.23
CA LYS A 94 9.61 -10.78 7.01
C LYS A 94 10.82 -10.70 6.10
N ILE A 95 11.58 -9.62 6.21
CA ILE A 95 12.79 -9.38 5.42
C ILE A 95 13.92 -9.14 6.41
N LYS A 96 14.93 -10.01 6.37
CA LYS A 96 16.13 -9.86 7.19
C LYS A 96 17.05 -8.83 6.54
N GLN A 97 17.60 -7.93 7.33
CA GLN A 97 18.70 -7.07 6.91
C GLN A 97 19.96 -7.92 6.82
N GLU A 98 20.28 -8.35 5.61
CA GLU A 98 21.49 -9.09 5.28
C GLU A 98 22.55 -8.13 4.71
N ALA A 99 23.69 -8.63 4.23
CA ALA A 99 24.78 -7.79 3.72
C ALA A 99 24.46 -6.99 2.43
N ILE A 100 23.24 -7.13 1.89
CA ILE A 100 22.76 -6.44 0.70
C ILE A 100 21.54 -5.58 1.00
N THR A 101 21.47 -4.42 0.36
CA THR A 101 20.28 -3.55 0.39
C THR A 101 19.14 -4.21 -0.37
N HIS A 102 17.98 -4.32 0.26
CA HIS A 102 16.77 -4.81 -0.38
C HIS A 102 15.89 -3.64 -0.80
N LEU A 103 15.57 -3.57 -2.09
CA LEU A 103 14.53 -2.69 -2.60
C LEU A 103 13.18 -3.40 -2.52
N VAL A 104 12.27 -2.79 -1.78
CA VAL A 104 10.92 -3.30 -1.56
C VAL A 104 9.92 -2.27 -2.05
N GLN A 105 8.91 -2.74 -2.76
CA GLN A 105 7.84 -1.92 -3.27
C GLN A 105 6.53 -2.35 -2.62
N LEU A 106 5.73 -1.36 -2.22
CA LEU A 106 4.41 -1.56 -1.67
C LEU A 106 3.44 -0.73 -2.51
N ARG A 107 2.27 -1.28 -2.80
CA ARG A 107 1.19 -0.56 -3.47
C ARG A 107 -0.13 -0.81 -2.79
N ILE A 108 -1.03 0.15 -2.91
CA ILE A 108 -2.31 0.15 -2.20
C ILE A 108 -3.39 0.52 -3.21
N ARG A 109 -4.53 -0.16 -3.18
CA ARG A 109 -5.72 0.26 -3.92
C ARG A 109 -6.94 0.33 -3.00
N PRO A 110 -7.82 1.32 -3.19
CA PRO A 110 -9.11 1.33 -2.54
C PRO A 110 -10.04 0.29 -3.18
N VAL A 111 -10.88 -0.33 -2.36
CA VAL A 111 -11.96 -1.21 -2.78
C VAL A 111 -13.25 -0.70 -2.14
N GLY A 112 -14.17 -0.25 -2.99
CA GLY A 112 -15.49 0.20 -2.59
C GLY A 112 -16.47 -0.97 -2.60
N VAL A 113 -17.38 -1.00 -1.64
CA VAL A 113 -18.45 -1.99 -1.58
C VAL A 113 -19.77 -1.30 -1.84
N ILE A 114 -20.51 -1.80 -2.83
CA ILE A 114 -21.90 -1.38 -3.11
C ILE A 114 -22.84 -2.57 -2.92
N THR A 115 -24.10 -2.29 -2.62
CA THR A 115 -25.14 -3.33 -2.56
C THR A 115 -25.96 -3.30 -3.85
N ARG A 116 -25.94 -4.39 -4.62
CA ARG A 116 -26.80 -4.59 -5.80
C ARG A 116 -27.58 -5.88 -5.64
N ASN A 117 -28.92 -5.80 -5.74
CA ASN A 117 -29.81 -6.96 -5.60
C ASN A 117 -29.55 -7.76 -4.30
N ASN A 118 -29.42 -7.07 -3.17
CA ASN A 118 -29.09 -7.64 -1.85
C ASN A 118 -27.76 -8.42 -1.78
N LYS A 119 -26.85 -8.19 -2.73
CA LYS A 119 -25.49 -8.74 -2.72
C LYS A 119 -24.47 -7.62 -2.67
N GLU A 120 -23.42 -7.81 -1.88
CA GLU A 120 -22.27 -6.93 -1.88
C GLU A 120 -21.42 -7.17 -3.13
N VAL A 121 -21.05 -6.09 -3.81
CA VAL A 121 -20.16 -6.11 -4.97
C VAL A 121 -18.95 -5.24 -4.65
N LYS A 122 -17.76 -5.83 -4.79
CA LYS A 122 -16.47 -5.14 -4.63
C LYS A 122 -16.09 -4.44 -5.93
N MET A 123 -15.87 -3.14 -5.86
CA MET A 123 -15.39 -2.27 -6.94
C MET A 123 -13.93 -1.93 -6.66
N HIS A 124 -13.02 -2.51 -7.43
CA HIS A 124 -11.58 -2.34 -7.21
C HIS A 124 -11.08 -1.09 -7.94
N GLY A 125 -10.64 -0.08 -7.18
CA GLY A 125 -9.99 1.09 -7.74
C GLY A 125 -8.58 0.78 -8.26
N HIS A 126 -7.93 1.81 -8.80
CA HIS A 126 -6.56 1.69 -9.29
C HIS A 126 -5.55 1.59 -8.14
N TRP A 127 -4.45 0.87 -8.39
CA TRP A 127 -3.27 0.92 -7.53
C TRP A 127 -2.69 2.35 -7.53
N CYS A 128 -2.31 2.84 -6.36
CA CYS A 128 -1.53 4.06 -6.24
C CYS A 128 -0.12 3.89 -6.82
N GLU A 129 0.63 4.98 -6.88
CA GLU A 129 2.08 4.92 -7.11
C GLU A 129 2.78 4.02 -6.08
N ASN A 130 3.85 3.36 -6.51
CA ASN A 130 4.60 2.46 -5.63
C ASN A 130 5.27 3.25 -4.50
N ILE A 131 5.08 2.78 -3.28
CA ILE A 131 5.81 3.20 -2.10
C ILE A 131 7.08 2.35 -2.01
N LEU A 132 8.23 3.00 -2.04
CA LEU A 132 9.54 2.39 -2.02
C LEU A 132 10.11 2.32 -0.61
N PHE A 133 10.67 1.18 -0.28
CA PHE A 133 11.42 0.92 0.94
C PHE A 133 12.83 0.50 0.54
N SER A 134 13.82 1.26 0.99
CA SER A 134 15.22 0.82 1.00
C SER A 134 15.50 0.21 2.37
N ILE A 135 15.70 -1.10 2.41
CA ILE A 135 16.05 -1.83 3.63
C ILE A 135 17.55 -2.08 3.57
N GLU A 136 18.30 -1.28 4.31
CA GLU A 136 19.75 -1.29 4.26
C GLU A 136 20.35 -2.43 5.07
N ALA A 137 21.50 -2.90 4.61
CA ALA A 137 22.29 -3.89 5.28
C ALA A 137 22.76 -3.41 6.65
N LYS A 138 22.87 -4.33 7.61
CA LYS A 138 23.62 -4.06 8.82
C LYS A 138 25.08 -3.84 8.42
N ASN A 139 25.58 -2.62 8.56
CA ASN A 139 27.01 -2.36 8.43
C ASN A 139 27.72 -3.15 9.54
N GLN A 140 28.31 -4.29 9.21
CA GLN A 140 29.35 -4.88 10.03
C GLN A 140 30.55 -3.95 9.95
N ILE A 141 30.55 -2.89 10.77
CA ILE A 141 31.80 -2.24 11.12
C ILE A 141 32.54 -3.30 11.94
N ASN A 142 33.42 -4.03 11.24
CA ASN A 142 34.39 -4.91 11.88
C ASN A 142 35.06 -4.10 12.98
N HIS A 143 34.77 -4.44 14.23
CA HIS A 143 35.56 -3.99 15.35
C HIS A 143 36.90 -4.70 15.22
N ILE A 144 37.79 -4.17 14.37
CA ILE A 144 39.20 -4.48 14.42
C ILE A 144 39.65 -3.90 15.76
N GLN A 145 39.59 -4.72 16.80
CA GLN A 145 40.38 -4.48 17.99
C GLN A 145 41.84 -4.59 17.55
N ASN A 146 42.40 -3.47 17.08
CA ASN A 146 43.83 -3.26 17.08
C ASN A 146 44.26 -3.15 18.55
N GLY A 147 44.33 -4.30 19.22
CA GLY A 147 45.05 -4.46 20.46
C GLY A 147 46.53 -4.63 20.13
N THR A 148 47.22 -3.52 19.88
CA THR A 148 48.68 -3.42 19.96
C THR A 148 48.98 -2.74 21.29
N VAL A 149 49.48 -3.49 22.28
CA VAL A 149 50.89 -3.60 22.74
C VAL A 149 50.89 -4.63 23.87
#